data_AF-A0A7U4QU46-F1
#
_entry.id   AF-A0A7U4QU46-F1
#
_cell.length_a   1.000
_cell.length_b   1.000
_cell.length_c   1.000
_cell.angle_alpha   90.00
_cell.angle_beta   90.00
_cell.angle_gamma   90.00
#
_symmetry.space_group_name_H-M   'P 1'
#
loop_
_entity.id
_entity.type
_entity.pdbx_description
1 polymer ?
#
loop_
_entity_poly.entity_id
_entity_poly.type
_entity_poly.pdbx_seq_one_letter_code
_entity_poly.pdbx_strand_id
1 'polypeptide(L)'
;MHAGLVPISEPVDLGTPFRYLYAHTEDGILLELEGAPFVTDGDARFWIGHVAFVARDIEPLVDFYARALKLKASAVSRLRGNVSLDKVAGLKDVDLSAMWLPGLNLGLEFWQYHNPAPAKDLAQPGTGFQYLCFECTDFEADCAHVNSEGGVPDTPAQLELADYKTAAFKDPEGNRFMLIAFDDPNDPMAIKNLPHVDILAQVSAQLG
;
A
#
# COMPACT_ATOMS: atom_id res chain seq x y z
N MET A 1 24.50 14.36 -12.52
CA MET A 1 23.54 13.32 -12.15
C MET A 1 22.93 13.73 -10.84
N HIS A 2 21.77 14.39 -10.85
CA HIS A 2 21.00 14.54 -9.62
C HIS A 2 20.19 13.27 -9.45
N ALA A 3 20.35 12.59 -8.32
CA ALA A 3 19.57 11.41 -7.99
C ALA A 3 18.09 11.82 -7.86
N GLY A 4 17.19 11.12 -8.55
CA GLY A 4 15.79 11.51 -8.81
C GLY A 4 14.81 11.39 -7.63
N LEU A 5 15.29 11.50 -6.39
CA LEU A 5 14.45 11.59 -5.19
C LEU A 5 14.69 12.93 -4.49
N VAL A 6 13.60 13.63 -4.18
CA VAL A 6 13.60 14.89 -3.44
C VAL A 6 13.12 14.60 -2.02
N PRO A 7 14.02 14.51 -1.02
CA PRO A 7 13.64 14.24 0.35
C PRO A 7 12.84 15.42 0.94
N ILE A 8 11.82 15.10 1.72
CA ILE A 8 11.04 16.09 2.48
C ILE A 8 11.82 16.54 3.72
N SER A 9 12.57 15.62 4.33
CA SER A 9 13.39 15.87 5.52
C SER A 9 14.66 15.03 5.53
N GLU A 10 15.55 15.29 6.49
CA GLU A 10 16.54 14.29 6.92
C GLU A 10 15.84 13.08 7.57
N PRO A 11 16.47 11.89 7.65
CA PRO A 11 15.90 10.74 8.34
C PRO A 11 15.45 11.06 9.77
N VAL A 12 14.32 10.48 10.18
CA VAL A 12 13.63 10.76 11.43
C VAL A 12 13.40 9.48 12.23
N ASP A 13 13.51 9.59 13.56
CA ASP A 13 13.08 8.57 14.50
C ASP A 13 11.64 8.89 14.95
N LEU A 14 10.70 8.00 14.63
CA LEU A 14 9.29 8.11 15.02
C LEU A 14 8.98 7.39 16.34
N GLY A 15 9.99 6.85 17.03
CA GLY A 15 9.82 6.05 18.24
C GLY A 15 9.50 4.58 17.96
N THR A 16 9.70 4.13 16.73
CA THR A 16 9.65 2.71 16.34
C THR A 16 11.08 2.16 16.18
N PRO A 17 11.27 0.83 16.04
CA PRO A 17 12.57 0.25 15.71
C PRO A 17 13.14 0.68 14.34
N PHE A 18 12.34 1.32 13.49
CA PHE A 18 12.73 1.79 12.15
C PHE A 18 13.26 3.23 12.15
N ARG A 19 13.79 3.65 10.99
CA ARG A 19 14.20 5.02 10.68
C ARG A 19 13.49 5.47 9.41
N TYR A 20 12.92 6.66 9.42
CA TYR A 20 11.97 7.08 8.37
C TYR A 20 12.52 8.22 7.54
N LEU A 21 12.34 8.15 6.23
CA LEU A 21 12.61 9.24 5.30
C LEU A 21 11.49 9.26 4.25
N TYR A 22 10.81 10.39 4.10
CA TYR A 22 9.85 10.57 3.00
C TYR A 22 10.51 11.35 1.87
N ALA A 23 10.30 10.93 0.64
CA ALA A 23 10.84 11.58 -0.54
C ALA A 23 9.88 11.50 -1.72
N HIS A 24 9.86 12.55 -2.54
CA HIS A 24 9.14 12.53 -3.80
C HIS A 24 10.04 12.07 -4.96
N THR A 25 9.51 11.24 -5.85
CA THR A 25 10.06 11.09 -7.20
C THR A 25 9.80 12.36 -8.02
N GLU A 26 10.48 12.50 -9.16
CA GLU A 26 10.27 13.65 -10.07
C GLU A 26 8.83 13.74 -10.61
N ASP A 27 8.14 12.60 -10.77
CA ASP A 27 6.74 12.51 -11.19
C ASP A 27 5.74 12.59 -10.03
N GLY A 28 6.22 12.90 -8.82
CA GLY A 28 5.40 13.29 -7.67
C GLY A 28 4.92 12.13 -6.78
N ILE A 29 5.38 10.90 -7.00
CA ILE A 29 5.09 9.77 -6.13
C ILE A 29 5.81 9.99 -4.79
N LEU A 30 5.06 9.86 -3.69
CA LEU A 30 5.64 9.85 -2.35
C LEU A 30 6.13 8.45 -2.03
N LEU A 31 7.42 8.33 -1.71
CA LEU A 31 8.02 7.12 -1.17
C LEU A 31 8.31 7.31 0.31
N GLU A 32 7.84 6.37 1.11
CA GLU A 32 8.30 6.16 2.48
C GLU A 32 9.48 5.17 2.45
N LEU A 33 10.62 5.62 2.96
CA LEU A 33 11.82 4.80 3.09
C LEU A 33 12.02 4.47 4.56
N GLU A 34 11.79 3.21 4.90
CA GLU A 34 12.01 2.68 6.25
C GLU A 34 13.34 1.93 6.32
N GLY A 35 14.29 2.49 7.05
CA GLY A 35 15.49 1.78 7.47
C GLY A 35 15.16 0.84 8.63
N ALA A 36 15.48 -0.44 8.48
CA ALA A 36 15.31 -1.47 9.52
C ALA A 36 16.67 -1.86 10.12
N PRO A 37 17.29 -1.01 10.97
CA PRO A 37 18.66 -1.23 11.46
C PRO A 37 18.83 -2.47 12.35
N PHE A 38 17.72 -3.05 12.81
CA PHE A 38 17.69 -4.28 13.61
C PHE A 38 17.73 -5.55 12.74
N VAL A 39 17.47 -5.42 11.44
CA VAL A 39 17.52 -6.56 10.52
C VAL A 39 18.97 -6.84 10.17
N THR A 40 19.44 -8.06 10.46
CA THR A 40 20.76 -8.49 10.01
C THR A 40 20.68 -8.82 8.52
N ASP A 41 21.17 -7.90 7.69
CA ASP A 41 21.07 -8.04 6.24
C ASP A 41 22.31 -8.72 5.65
N GLY A 42 22.16 -9.97 5.21
CA GLY A 42 23.20 -10.70 4.48
C GLY A 42 23.30 -10.30 3.00
N ASP A 43 22.33 -9.53 2.48
CA ASP A 43 22.20 -9.15 1.07
C ASP A 43 21.42 -7.83 0.95
N ALA A 44 22.13 -6.72 1.18
CA ALA A 44 21.62 -5.36 1.21
C ALA A 44 20.77 -5.00 -0.02
N ARG A 45 19.44 -5.05 0.12
CA ARG A 45 18.47 -4.75 -0.96
C ARG A 45 17.28 -3.95 -0.46
N PHE A 46 16.72 -3.14 -1.36
CA PHE A 46 15.41 -2.54 -1.17
C PHE A 46 14.32 -3.59 -1.39
N TRP A 47 13.26 -3.49 -0.60
CA TRP A 47 12.03 -4.27 -0.72
C TRP A 47 10.84 -3.34 -0.51
N ILE A 48 9.67 -3.76 -0.99
CA ILE A 48 8.42 -3.02 -0.78
C ILE A 48 7.77 -3.57 0.49
N GLY A 49 7.67 -2.72 1.51
CA GLY A 49 7.04 -3.09 2.78
C GLY A 49 5.53 -3.02 2.72
N HIS A 50 5.04 -1.90 2.20
CA HIS A 50 3.62 -1.62 2.16
C HIS A 50 3.28 -0.66 1.04
N VAL A 51 1.98 -0.62 0.76
CA VAL A 51 1.35 0.45 -0.03
C VAL A 51 0.39 1.17 0.90
N ALA A 52 0.54 2.49 0.99
CA ALA A 52 -0.31 3.33 1.82
C ALA A 52 -1.41 4.00 0.97
N PHE A 53 -2.65 3.94 1.45
CA PHE A 53 -3.78 4.69 0.93
C PHE A 53 -4.08 5.89 1.84
N VAL A 54 -4.14 7.08 1.26
CA VAL A 54 -4.66 8.26 1.98
C VAL A 54 -6.17 8.34 1.74
N ALA A 55 -6.92 7.95 2.75
CA ALA A 55 -8.38 7.93 2.76
C ALA A 55 -8.96 9.30 3.13
N ARG A 56 -10.10 9.64 2.51
CA ARG A 56 -11.00 10.69 3.00
C ARG A 56 -11.75 10.21 4.25
N ASP A 57 -12.12 8.93 4.25
CA ASP A 57 -12.75 8.26 5.38
C ASP A 57 -12.13 6.87 5.55
N ILE A 58 -11.34 6.68 6.62
CA ILE A 58 -10.54 5.48 6.81
C ILE A 58 -11.40 4.24 7.05
N GLU A 59 -12.50 4.36 7.79
CA GLU A 59 -13.28 3.18 8.21
C GLU A 59 -13.94 2.49 7.02
N PRO A 60 -14.72 3.17 6.15
CA PRO A 60 -15.34 2.53 5.00
C PRO A 60 -14.33 1.93 4.02
N LEU A 61 -13.18 2.60 3.84
CA LEU A 61 -12.15 2.14 2.92
C LEU A 61 -11.47 0.86 3.43
N VAL A 62 -11.06 0.84 4.70
CA VAL A 62 -10.45 -0.35 5.29
C VAL A 62 -11.46 -1.48 5.37
N ASP A 63 -12.70 -1.20 5.77
CA ASP A 63 -13.76 -2.20 5.84
C ASP A 63 -14.01 -2.86 4.47
N PHE A 64 -13.95 -2.09 3.39
CA PHE A 64 -14.02 -2.62 2.03
C PHE A 64 -12.86 -3.60 1.74
N TYR A 65 -11.60 -3.18 1.92
CA TYR A 65 -10.45 -4.04 1.63
C TYR A 65 -10.41 -5.26 2.55
N ALA A 66 -10.77 -5.13 3.83
CA ALA A 66 -10.84 -6.23 4.78
C ALA A 66 -11.83 -7.30 4.31
N ARG A 67 -13.03 -6.92 3.86
CA ARG A 67 -14.02 -7.88 3.35
C ARG A 67 -13.64 -8.42 1.97
N ALA A 68 -13.23 -7.56 1.04
CA ALA A 68 -12.84 -7.93 -0.32
C ALA A 68 -11.67 -8.92 -0.33
N LEU A 69 -10.68 -8.73 0.55
CA LEU A 69 -9.49 -9.59 0.65
C LEU A 69 -9.62 -10.67 1.74
N LYS A 70 -10.73 -10.69 2.49
CA LYS A 70 -10.97 -11.62 3.62
C LYS A 70 -9.87 -11.54 4.69
N LEU A 71 -9.39 -10.33 4.93
CA LEU A 71 -8.34 -10.01 5.91
C LEU A 71 -8.93 -9.36 7.17
N LYS A 72 -8.12 -9.30 8.23
CA LYS A 72 -8.51 -8.67 9.49
C LYS A 72 -7.71 -7.39 9.71
N ALA A 73 -8.40 -6.27 9.83
CA ALA A 73 -7.78 -4.99 10.13
C ALA A 73 -7.22 -4.92 11.56
N SER A 74 -6.17 -4.13 11.75
CA SER A 74 -5.68 -3.71 13.06
C SER A 74 -6.67 -2.75 13.72
N ALA A 75 -6.43 -2.40 15.00
CA ALA A 75 -7.11 -1.25 15.59
C ALA A 75 -6.68 0.05 14.90
N VAL A 76 -7.56 1.06 14.89
CA VAL A 76 -7.20 2.43 14.49
C VAL A 76 -6.23 3.02 15.51
N SER A 77 -5.11 3.54 15.04
CA SER A 77 -4.17 4.34 15.84
C SER A 77 -4.33 5.81 15.48
N ARG A 78 -4.44 6.70 16.47
CA ARG A 78 -4.44 8.15 16.24
C ARG A 78 -3.07 8.73 16.60
N LEU A 79 -2.38 9.31 15.62
CA LEU A 79 -1.08 9.94 15.75
C LEU A 79 -1.26 11.46 15.72
N ARG A 80 -0.93 12.15 16.81
CA ARG A 80 -1.02 13.61 16.92
C ARG A 80 0.00 14.18 17.90
N GLY A 81 0.38 15.45 17.71
CA GLY A 81 1.28 16.15 18.63
C GLY A 81 2.70 15.58 18.65
N ASN A 82 3.16 15.05 17.51
CA ASN A 82 4.47 14.45 17.37
C ASN A 82 5.32 15.29 16.39
N VAL A 83 6.30 16.02 16.93
CA VAL A 83 7.22 16.86 16.13
C VAL A 83 8.04 16.05 15.12
N SER A 84 8.33 14.77 15.42
CA SER A 84 8.99 13.89 14.45
C SER A 84 8.07 13.55 13.28
N LEU A 85 6.77 13.36 13.54
CA LEU A 85 5.78 13.13 12.49
C LEU A 85 5.62 14.38 11.60
N ASP A 86 5.52 15.56 12.20
CA ASP A 86 5.51 16.83 11.49
C ASP A 86 6.73 16.96 10.58
N LYS A 87 7.91 16.65 11.12
CA LYS A 87 9.18 16.73 10.40
C LYS A 87 9.22 15.79 9.20
N VAL A 88 8.88 14.51 9.38
CA VAL A 88 8.98 13.52 8.28
C VAL A 88 7.95 13.79 7.19
N ALA A 89 6.74 14.24 7.56
CA ALA A 89 5.69 14.60 6.62
C ALA A 89 5.93 15.97 5.95
N GLY A 90 6.82 16.80 6.50
CA GLY A 90 7.01 18.18 6.04
C GLY A 90 5.81 19.09 6.31
N LEU A 91 5.00 18.74 7.31
CA LEU A 91 3.76 19.41 7.68
C LEU A 91 3.86 19.97 9.10
N LYS A 92 2.84 20.70 9.55
CA LYS A 92 2.75 21.24 10.92
C LYS A 92 1.51 20.71 11.61
N ASP A 93 1.67 20.38 12.89
CA ASP A 93 0.61 19.95 13.79
C ASP A 93 -0.17 18.75 13.24
N VAL A 94 0.52 17.77 12.66
CA VAL A 94 -0.09 16.60 12.02
C VAL A 94 -0.97 15.87 13.04
N ASP A 95 -2.20 15.62 12.63
CA ASP A 95 -3.16 14.76 13.32
C ASP A 95 -3.71 13.78 12.28
N LEU A 96 -3.39 12.50 12.41
CA LEU A 96 -3.82 11.46 11.47
C LEU A 96 -4.30 10.21 12.20
N SER A 97 -5.21 9.47 11.57
CA SER A 97 -5.55 8.11 11.94
C SER A 97 -4.89 7.15 10.98
N ALA A 98 -4.30 6.07 11.51
CA ALA A 98 -3.64 5.02 10.75
C ALA A 98 -4.21 3.65 11.10
N MET A 99 -4.33 2.79 10.11
CA MET A 99 -4.78 1.41 10.26
C MET A 99 -4.02 0.51 9.28
N TRP A 100 -3.73 -0.71 9.73
CA TRP A 100 -3.03 -1.72 8.94
C TRP A 100 -3.97 -2.86 8.59
N LEU A 101 -3.85 -3.37 7.36
CA LEU A 101 -4.45 -4.62 6.94
C LEU A 101 -3.34 -5.62 6.59
N PRO A 102 -2.85 -6.40 7.59
CA PRO A 102 -1.83 -7.41 7.38
C PRO A 102 -2.42 -8.67 6.72
N GLY A 103 -1.54 -9.53 6.21
CA GLY A 103 -1.89 -10.89 5.77
C GLY A 103 -1.63 -11.19 4.30
N LEU A 104 -1.06 -10.24 3.55
CA LEU A 104 -0.49 -10.48 2.21
C LEU A 104 1.04 -10.59 2.30
N ASN A 105 1.69 -10.84 1.17
CA ASN A 105 3.14 -10.71 1.01
C ASN A 105 3.62 -9.24 1.04
N LEU A 106 2.70 -8.29 1.17
CA LEU A 106 2.92 -6.87 1.41
C LEU A 106 1.95 -6.34 2.49
N GLY A 107 2.29 -5.24 3.16
CA GLY A 107 1.35 -4.54 4.04
C GLY A 107 0.44 -3.59 3.27
N LEU A 108 -0.85 -3.52 3.64
CA LEU A 108 -1.69 -2.38 3.25
C LEU A 108 -1.85 -1.46 4.44
N GLU A 109 -1.49 -0.19 4.25
CA GLU A 109 -1.62 0.85 5.25
C GLU A 109 -2.65 1.88 4.80
N PHE A 110 -3.43 2.41 5.74
CA PHE A 110 -4.47 3.38 5.46
C PHE A 110 -4.33 4.56 6.40
N TRP A 111 -4.27 5.77 5.86
CA TRP A 111 -4.17 7.02 6.62
C TRP A 111 -5.36 7.92 6.34
N GLN A 112 -5.85 8.60 7.37
CA GLN A 112 -6.77 9.73 7.22
C GLN A 112 -6.23 10.92 7.99
N TYR A 113 -5.96 12.01 7.28
CA TYR A 113 -5.54 13.27 7.89
C TYR A 113 -6.75 14.01 8.47
N HIS A 114 -6.64 14.37 9.73
CA HIS A 114 -7.54 15.31 10.43
C HIS A 114 -6.95 16.72 10.43
N ASN A 115 -5.62 16.84 10.46
CA ASN A 115 -4.91 18.09 10.24
C ASN A 115 -3.58 17.85 9.46
N PRO A 116 -3.35 18.56 8.34
CA PRO A 116 -4.34 19.35 7.60
C PRO A 116 -5.44 18.45 7.04
N ALA A 117 -6.70 18.89 7.13
CA ALA A 117 -7.79 18.17 6.49
C ALA A 117 -7.62 18.18 4.95
N PRO A 118 -7.75 17.04 4.25
CA PRO A 118 -7.65 16.98 2.80
C PRO A 118 -8.67 17.91 2.13
N ALA A 119 -8.29 18.49 0.98
CA ALA A 119 -9.24 19.22 0.15
C ALA A 119 -10.34 18.27 -0.36
N LYS A 120 -11.57 18.77 -0.48
CA LYS A 120 -12.73 17.94 -0.89
C LYS A 120 -12.67 17.52 -2.36
N ASP A 121 -11.92 18.25 -3.16
CA ASP A 121 -11.81 18.18 -4.62
C ASP A 121 -10.40 17.84 -5.09
N LEU A 122 -9.66 17.03 -4.30
CA LEU A 122 -8.37 16.52 -4.75
C LEU A 122 -8.53 15.74 -6.07
N ALA A 123 -7.84 16.22 -7.10
CA ALA A 123 -7.72 15.47 -8.34
C ALA A 123 -6.97 14.18 -8.08
N GLN A 124 -7.31 13.11 -8.81
CA GLN A 124 -6.47 11.91 -8.80
C GLN A 124 -5.07 12.27 -9.28
N PRO A 125 -4.02 11.91 -8.54
CA PRO A 125 -2.67 12.24 -8.93
C PRO A 125 -2.33 11.52 -10.25
N GLY A 126 -1.80 12.26 -11.21
CA GLY A 126 -1.40 11.73 -12.52
C GLY A 126 -0.09 10.93 -12.45
N THR A 127 0.00 9.97 -11.53
CA THR A 127 1.20 9.13 -11.39
C THR A 127 1.23 8.03 -12.45
N GLY A 128 2.40 7.44 -12.67
CA GLY A 128 2.54 6.25 -13.53
C GLY A 128 1.88 4.98 -12.97
N PHE A 129 1.58 4.93 -11.67
CA PHE A 129 0.96 3.77 -11.03
C PHE A 129 -0.57 3.87 -11.10
N GLN A 130 -1.18 3.01 -11.91
CA GLN A 130 -2.62 3.01 -12.13
C GLN A 130 -3.39 1.99 -11.31
N TYR A 131 -2.75 0.89 -10.89
CA TYR A 131 -3.42 -0.19 -10.18
C TYR A 131 -2.51 -0.76 -9.10
N LEU A 132 -3.11 -1.13 -7.96
CA LEU A 132 -2.61 -2.19 -7.11
C LEU A 132 -3.21 -3.52 -7.58
N CYS A 133 -2.38 -4.54 -7.77
CA CYS A 133 -2.82 -5.84 -8.28
C CYS A 133 -2.82 -6.91 -7.19
N PHE A 134 -3.88 -7.71 -7.13
CA PHE A 134 -4.01 -8.86 -6.23
C PHE A 134 -4.11 -10.14 -7.06
N GLU A 135 -3.23 -11.10 -6.77
CA GLU A 135 -3.25 -12.40 -7.42
C GLU A 135 -4.37 -13.29 -6.85
N CYS A 136 -5.11 -13.93 -7.74
CA CYS A 136 -6.24 -14.80 -7.45
C CYS A 136 -5.91 -16.25 -7.78
N THR A 137 -6.56 -17.16 -7.04
CA THR A 137 -6.51 -18.61 -7.34
C THR A 137 -7.79 -19.12 -7.99
N ASP A 138 -8.93 -18.46 -7.75
CA ASP A 138 -10.22 -18.70 -8.39
C ASP A 138 -10.73 -17.35 -8.91
N PHE A 139 -10.32 -17.00 -10.12
CA PHE A 139 -10.50 -15.66 -10.69
C PHE A 139 -11.98 -15.25 -10.75
N GLU A 140 -12.84 -16.15 -11.21
CA GLU A 140 -14.26 -15.90 -11.37
C GLU A 140 -14.96 -15.77 -10.02
N ALA A 141 -14.63 -16.61 -9.03
CA ALA A 141 -15.18 -16.49 -7.69
C ALA A 141 -14.70 -15.23 -6.97
N ASP A 142 -13.42 -14.87 -7.11
CA ASP A 142 -12.85 -13.68 -6.48
C ASP A 142 -13.41 -12.40 -7.13
N CYS A 143 -13.62 -12.37 -8.45
CA CYS A 143 -14.34 -11.29 -9.13
C CYS A 143 -15.77 -11.14 -8.61
N ALA A 144 -16.50 -12.25 -8.45
CA ALA A 144 -17.86 -12.23 -7.92
C ALA A 144 -17.89 -11.72 -6.47
N HIS A 145 -16.93 -12.17 -5.66
CA HIS A 145 -16.75 -11.73 -4.27
C HIS A 145 -16.50 -10.23 -4.17
N VAL A 146 -15.52 -9.69 -4.90
CA VAL A 146 -15.21 -8.26 -4.92
C VAL A 146 -16.42 -7.41 -5.32
N ASN A 147 -17.17 -7.82 -6.34
CA ASN A 147 -18.40 -7.14 -6.74
C ASN A 147 -19.44 -7.13 -5.62
N SER A 148 -19.62 -8.27 -4.93
CA SER A 148 -20.59 -8.38 -3.82
C SER A 148 -20.22 -7.52 -2.60
N GLU A 149 -18.92 -7.26 -2.39
CA GLU A 149 -18.42 -6.42 -1.31
C GLU A 149 -18.40 -4.91 -1.64
N GLY A 150 -18.84 -4.53 -2.84
CA GLY A 150 -19.01 -3.14 -3.28
C GLY A 150 -17.94 -2.63 -4.25
N GLY A 151 -17.07 -3.50 -4.77
CA GLY A 151 -16.11 -3.13 -5.80
C GLY A 151 -16.84 -2.78 -7.10
N VAL A 152 -16.49 -1.65 -7.72
CA VAL A 152 -17.12 -1.18 -8.95
C VAL A 152 -16.24 -1.54 -10.15
N PRO A 153 -16.70 -2.35 -11.12
CA PRO A 153 -15.90 -2.65 -12.31
C PRO A 153 -15.43 -1.38 -13.03
N ASP A 154 -14.14 -1.33 -13.36
CA ASP A 154 -13.53 -0.23 -14.11
C ASP A 154 -13.46 -0.55 -15.61
N THR A 155 -13.02 0.37 -16.49
CA THR A 155 -12.98 0.11 -17.95
C THR A 155 -11.55 0.00 -18.48
N PRO A 156 -11.20 -1.07 -19.24
CA PRO A 156 -11.99 -2.28 -19.48
C PRO A 156 -12.10 -3.13 -18.22
N ALA A 157 -13.29 -3.69 -17.97
CA ALA A 157 -13.58 -4.40 -16.72
C ALA A 157 -12.83 -5.71 -16.59
N GLN A 158 -12.67 -6.42 -17.71
CA GLN A 158 -11.94 -7.68 -17.77
C GLN A 158 -11.14 -7.75 -19.06
N LEU A 159 -9.96 -8.35 -18.97
CA LEU A 159 -9.11 -8.69 -20.10
C LEU A 159 -8.65 -10.13 -19.94
N GLU A 160 -8.91 -10.97 -20.93
CA GLU A 160 -8.33 -12.31 -21.03
C GLU A 160 -7.24 -12.26 -22.10
N LEU A 161 -6.02 -12.63 -21.71
CA LEU A 161 -4.86 -12.77 -22.59
C LEU A 161 -4.37 -14.22 -22.54
N ALA A 162 -3.44 -14.59 -23.42
CA ALA A 162 -3.06 -15.99 -23.63
C ALA A 162 -2.51 -16.70 -22.38
N ASP A 163 -1.93 -15.95 -21.44
CA ASP A 163 -1.21 -16.49 -20.27
C ASP A 163 -1.81 -16.04 -18.92
N TYR A 164 -2.76 -15.10 -18.94
CA TYR A 164 -3.38 -14.56 -17.73
C TYR A 164 -4.70 -13.84 -18.00
N LYS A 165 -5.51 -13.72 -16.93
CA LYS A 165 -6.75 -12.94 -16.90
C LYS A 165 -6.62 -11.81 -15.91
N THR A 166 -7.25 -10.68 -16.20
CA THR A 166 -7.38 -9.56 -15.26
C THR A 166 -8.79 -9.01 -15.18
N ALA A 167 -9.12 -8.46 -14.01
CA ALA A 167 -10.34 -7.69 -13.79
C ALA A 167 -10.03 -6.40 -13.02
N ALA A 168 -10.38 -5.25 -13.59
CA ALA A 168 -10.13 -3.94 -12.99
C ALA A 168 -11.36 -3.45 -12.21
N PHE A 169 -11.13 -2.87 -11.04
CA PHE A 169 -12.15 -2.36 -10.15
C PHE A 169 -11.77 -1.00 -9.55
N LYS A 170 -12.78 -0.29 -9.04
CA LYS A 170 -12.65 0.87 -8.17
C LYS A 170 -13.14 0.54 -6.77
N ASP A 171 -12.40 1.01 -5.77
CA ASP A 171 -12.82 0.98 -4.37
C ASP A 171 -13.83 2.10 -4.06
N PRO A 172 -14.38 2.18 -2.83
CA PRO A 172 -15.35 3.21 -2.46
C PRO A 172 -14.87 4.66 -2.63
N GLU A 173 -13.55 4.88 -2.66
CA GLU A 173 -12.95 6.19 -2.85
C GLU A 173 -12.55 6.46 -4.30
N GLY A 174 -12.67 5.46 -5.19
CA GLY A 174 -12.35 5.56 -6.60
C GLY A 174 -10.90 5.22 -6.93
N ASN A 175 -10.10 4.72 -5.98
CA ASN A 175 -8.79 4.17 -6.31
C ASN A 175 -8.98 2.90 -7.12
N ARG A 176 -8.08 2.67 -8.06
CA ARG A 176 -8.17 1.55 -8.99
C ARG A 176 -7.30 0.41 -8.48
N PHE A 177 -7.84 -0.80 -8.50
CA PHE A 177 -7.11 -2.03 -8.23
C PHE A 177 -7.51 -3.09 -9.25
N MET A 178 -6.74 -4.18 -9.31
CA MET A 178 -6.94 -5.22 -10.30
C MET A 178 -6.79 -6.59 -9.66
N LEU A 179 -7.64 -7.53 -10.05
CA LEU A 179 -7.42 -8.95 -9.82
C LEU A 179 -6.66 -9.52 -11.01
N ILE A 180 -5.70 -10.41 -10.77
CA ILE A 180 -4.96 -11.13 -11.81
C ILE A 180 -4.90 -12.62 -11.48
N ALA A 181 -5.06 -13.48 -12.48
CA ALA A 181 -4.80 -14.91 -12.36
C ALA A 181 -3.98 -15.37 -13.56
N PHE A 182 -2.93 -16.16 -13.29
CA PHE A 182 -2.08 -16.75 -14.32
C PHE A 182 -2.61 -18.14 -14.68
N ASP A 183 -2.59 -18.47 -15.97
CA ASP A 183 -3.03 -19.78 -16.46
C ASP A 183 -2.03 -20.90 -16.08
N ASP A 184 -0.73 -20.59 -16.09
CA ASP A 184 0.31 -21.48 -15.57
C ASP A 184 0.55 -21.20 -14.07
N PRO A 185 0.30 -22.16 -13.17
CA PRO A 185 0.65 -22.00 -11.76
C PRO A 185 2.16 -21.84 -11.55
N ASN A 186 3.03 -22.17 -12.50
CA ASN A 186 4.48 -21.95 -12.42
C ASN A 186 4.93 -20.68 -13.17
N ASP A 187 4.01 -19.79 -13.54
CA ASP A 187 4.35 -18.52 -14.18
C ASP A 187 5.40 -17.77 -13.33
N PRO A 188 6.51 -17.30 -13.92
CA PRO A 188 7.57 -16.60 -13.19
C PRO A 188 7.12 -15.28 -12.53
N MET A 189 5.97 -14.73 -12.93
CA MET A 189 5.38 -13.53 -12.36
C MET A 189 4.39 -13.81 -11.22
N ALA A 190 3.98 -15.07 -11.03
CA ALA A 190 3.13 -15.44 -9.90
C ALA A 190 3.88 -15.22 -8.58
N ILE A 191 3.19 -14.64 -7.58
CA ILE A 191 3.75 -14.20 -6.30
C ILE A 191 4.60 -15.30 -5.69
N LYS A 192 4.09 -16.54 -5.60
CA LYS A 192 4.81 -17.66 -4.98
C LYS A 192 6.14 -18.03 -5.67
N ASN A 193 6.33 -17.62 -6.92
CA ASN A 193 7.54 -17.89 -7.70
C ASN A 193 8.51 -16.69 -7.70
N LEU A 194 8.08 -15.53 -7.17
CA LEU A 194 8.94 -14.37 -7.01
C LEU A 194 10.01 -14.63 -5.93
N PRO A 195 11.22 -14.09 -6.08
CA PRO A 195 12.21 -14.15 -5.03
C PRO A 195 11.79 -13.27 -3.84
N HIS A 196 12.18 -13.67 -2.62
CA HIS A 196 12.04 -12.87 -1.39
C HIS A 196 10.61 -12.53 -0.96
N VAL A 197 9.63 -13.37 -1.32
CA VAL A 197 8.21 -13.20 -0.94
C VAL A 197 7.98 -13.17 0.57
N ASP A 198 8.88 -13.77 1.34
CA ASP A 198 8.80 -13.86 2.80
C ASP A 198 9.57 -12.75 3.52
N ILE A 199 10.10 -11.74 2.81
CA ILE A 199 10.95 -10.70 3.43
C ILE A 199 10.23 -10.00 4.59
N LEU A 200 8.94 -9.72 4.46
CA LEU A 200 8.17 -9.08 5.53
C LEU A 200 7.98 -9.98 6.74
N ALA A 201 7.74 -11.27 6.51
CA ALA A 201 7.65 -12.24 7.59
C ALA A 201 8.99 -12.35 8.34
N GLN A 202 10.11 -12.31 7.61
CA GLN A 202 11.46 -12.34 8.19
C GLN A 202 11.81 -11.08 8.98
N VAL A 203 11.43 -9.90 8.47
CA VAL A 203 11.59 -8.62 9.20
C VAL A 203 10.71 -8.60 10.44
N SER A 204 9.45 -9.01 10.31
CA SER A 204 8.50 -9.06 11.43
C SER A 204 8.96 -10.01 12.53
N ALA A 205 9.55 -11.15 12.19
CA ALA A 205 10.08 -12.11 13.17
C ALA A 205 11.25 -11.55 14.01
N GLN A 206 11.90 -10.47 13.56
CA GLN A 206 12.98 -9.80 14.28
C GLN A 206 12.49 -8.64 15.17
N LEU A 207 11.22 -8.26 15.06
CA LEU A 207 10.61 -7.20 15.88
C LEU A 207 10.16 -7.68 17.27
N GLY A 208 10.10 -9.00 17.52
CA GLY A 208 9.73 -9.61 18.80
C GLY A 208 8.29 -10.08 18.86
#